data_AF-A0A950T0M1-F1
#
_entry.id   AF-A0A950T0M1-F1
#
_cell.length_a   1.000
_cell.length_b   1.000
_cell.length_c   1.000
_cell.angle_alpha   90.00
_cell.angle_beta   90.00
_cell.angle_gamma   90.00
#
_symmetry.space_group_name_H-M   'P 1'
#
loop_
_entity.id
_entity.type
_entity.pdbx_description
1 polymer ?
#
loop_
_entity_poly.entity_id
_entity_poly.type
_entity_poly.pdbx_seq_one_letter_code
_entity_poly.pdbx_strand_id
1 'polypeptide(L)'
;MKFARIDQSLVARWWWTVDRWSLAALGMLIGFGVVMSLVASPPVAERIGYDGLHFVRRHLAMLPLAIGLMFAVSLQPPRSIRRIAVIGFGISLVLLALTFVIGAEIKGARRWINFPGLSLQPSEFVKPTFAVVAAWLFSE
;
A
#
# COMPACT_ATOMS: atom_id res chain seq x y z
N MET A 1 3.40 -26.36 -5.83
CA MET A 1 4.77 -26.44 -5.28
C MET A 1 4.75 -27.29 -4.03
N LYS A 2 5.56 -28.36 -3.96
CA LYS A 2 5.78 -29.12 -2.72
C LYS A 2 7.15 -28.73 -2.18
N PHE A 3 7.21 -27.79 -1.24
CA PHE A 3 8.45 -27.50 -0.52
C PHE A 3 8.73 -28.63 0.49
N ALA A 4 9.96 -29.12 0.54
CA ALA A 4 10.37 -30.07 1.57
C ALA A 4 10.34 -29.36 2.94
N ARG A 5 9.97 -30.06 4.02
CA ARG A 5 9.92 -29.46 5.37
C ARG A 5 11.30 -29.01 5.89
N ILE A 6 12.37 -29.52 5.30
CA ILE A 6 13.77 -29.18 5.63
C ILE A 6 14.27 -27.96 4.84
N ASP A 7 13.49 -27.44 3.89
CA ASP A 7 13.90 -26.30 3.07
C ASP A 7 13.85 -25.00 3.90
N GLN A 8 15.03 -24.40 4.10
CA GLN A 8 15.23 -23.16 4.87
C GLN A 8 15.26 -21.90 3.97
N SER A 9 14.93 -22.04 2.69
CA SER A 9 14.84 -20.90 1.78
C SER A 9 13.80 -19.86 2.28
N LEU A 10 14.01 -18.60 1.94
CA LEU A 10 13.12 -17.50 2.35
C LEU A 10 11.67 -17.75 1.93
N VAL A 11 11.48 -18.25 0.70
CA VAL A 11 10.15 -18.53 0.14
C VAL A 11 9.50 -19.74 0.81
N ALA A 12 10.25 -20.81 1.10
CA ALA A 12 9.72 -21.96 1.82
C ALA A 12 9.26 -21.57 3.22
N ARG A 13 10.09 -20.84 3.98
CA ARG A 13 9.71 -20.36 5.32
C ARG A 13 8.50 -19.44 5.30
N TRP A 14 8.46 -18.51 4.35
CA TRP A 14 7.31 -17.63 4.15
C TRP A 14 6.04 -18.46 3.87
N TRP A 15 6.09 -19.44 2.96
CA TRP A 15 4.96 -20.30 2.63
C TRP A 15 4.41 -21.12 3.81
N TRP A 16 5.29 -21.51 4.74
CA TRP A 16 4.91 -22.26 5.93
C TRP A 16 4.40 -21.39 7.09
N THR A 17 4.81 -20.13 7.16
CA THR A 17 4.48 -19.21 8.27
C THR A 17 3.26 -18.34 8.00
N VAL A 18 2.92 -18.10 6.73
CA VAL A 18 1.84 -17.21 6.38
C VAL A 18 0.47 -17.84 6.57
N ASP A 19 -0.44 -17.07 7.16
CA ASP A 19 -1.85 -17.44 7.28
C ASP A 19 -2.55 -17.37 5.92
N ARG A 20 -2.91 -18.56 5.41
CA ARG A 20 -3.55 -18.74 4.11
C ARG A 20 -4.99 -18.25 4.08
N TRP A 21 -5.68 -18.26 5.22
CA TRP A 21 -7.06 -17.77 5.29
C TRP A 21 -7.08 -16.26 5.18
N SER A 22 -6.20 -15.57 5.91
CA SER A 22 -6.02 -14.12 5.79
C SER A 22 -5.61 -13.71 4.37
N LEU A 23 -4.68 -14.44 3.74
CA LEU A 23 -4.33 -14.20 2.33
C LEU A 23 -5.49 -14.43 1.37
N ALA A 24 -6.27 -15.51 1.56
CA ALA A 24 -7.43 -15.80 0.72
C ALA A 24 -8.50 -14.72 0.86
N ALA A 25 -8.79 -14.28 2.09
CA ALA A 25 -9.72 -13.19 2.36
C ALA A 25 -9.28 -11.87 1.70
N LEU A 26 -7.99 -11.54 1.80
CA LEU A 26 -7.42 -10.37 1.13
C LEU A 26 -7.54 -10.48 -0.40
N GLY A 27 -7.26 -11.65 -0.97
CA GLY A 27 -7.43 -11.91 -2.40
C GLY A 27 -8.88 -11.75 -2.86
N MET A 28 -9.84 -12.23 -2.07
CA MET A 28 -11.27 -12.03 -2.34
C MET A 28 -11.65 -10.55 -2.28
N LEU A 29 -11.15 -9.79 -1.29
CA LEU A 29 -11.40 -8.35 -1.18
C LEU A 29 -10.82 -7.57 -2.37
N ILE A 30 -9.63 -7.94 -2.83
CA ILE A 30 -9.02 -7.36 -4.03
C ILE A 30 -9.89 -7.66 -5.26
N GLY A 31 -10.29 -8.92 -5.46
CA GLY A 31 -11.14 -9.32 -6.59
C GLY A 31 -12.49 -8.59 -6.58
N PHE A 32 -13.12 -8.50 -5.41
CA PHE A 32 -14.35 -7.74 -5.21
C PHE A 32 -14.16 -6.26 -5.53
N GLY A 33 -13.06 -5.65 -5.09
CA GLY A 33 -12.71 -4.27 -5.39
C GLY A 33 -12.55 -4.01 -6.89
N VAL A 34 -11.93 -4.93 -7.63
CA VAL A 34 -11.81 -4.85 -9.10
C VAL A 34 -13.18 -4.91 -9.78
N VAL A 35 -14.05 -5.86 -9.37
CA VAL A 35 -15.42 -5.97 -9.91
C VAL A 35 -16.22 -4.70 -9.60
N MET A 36 -16.13 -4.18 -8.39
CA MET A 36 -16.81 -2.93 -8.01
C MET A 36 -16.28 -1.74 -8.79
N SER A 37 -14.98 -1.67 -9.05
CA SER A 37 -14.42 -0.61 -9.90
C SER A 37 -14.99 -0.65 -11.32
N LEU A 38 -15.21 -1.84 -11.89
CA LEU A 38 -15.77 -1.99 -13.24
C LEU A 38 -17.22 -1.48 -13.34
N VAL A 39 -18.00 -1.62 -12.26
CA VAL A 39 -19.42 -1.23 -12.25
C VAL A 39 -19.60 0.23 -11.83
N ALA A 40 -18.87 0.68 -10.80
CA ALA A 40 -19.11 1.97 -10.17
C ALA A 40 -18.37 3.13 -10.83
N SER A 41 -17.20 2.88 -11.47
CA SER A 41 -16.36 3.97 -11.98
C SER A 41 -16.77 4.56 -13.34
N PRO A 42 -17.32 3.80 -14.32
CA PRO A 42 -17.66 4.35 -15.63
C PRO A 42 -18.66 5.53 -15.61
N PRO A 43 -19.78 5.47 -14.85
CA PRO A 43 -20.70 6.59 -14.78
C PRO A 43 -20.07 7.87 -14.20
N VAL A 44 -19.05 7.72 -13.35
CA VAL A 44 -18.32 8.85 -12.77
C VAL A 44 -17.30 9.40 -13.76
N ALA A 45 -16.61 8.53 -14.50
CA ALA A 45 -15.64 8.95 -15.51
C ALA A 45 -16.30 9.76 -16.63
N GLU A 46 -17.44 9.28 -17.15
CA GLU A 46 -18.20 9.97 -18.21
C GLU A 46 -18.67 11.36 -17.76
N ARG A 47 -19.14 11.50 -16.51
CA ARG A 47 -19.54 12.80 -15.94
C ARG A 47 -18.41 13.84 -15.89
N ILE A 48 -17.17 13.38 -15.77
CA ILE A 48 -15.98 14.24 -15.66
C ILE A 48 -15.28 14.35 -17.04
N GLY A 49 -15.85 13.76 -18.09
CA GLY A 49 -15.32 13.81 -19.46
C GLY A 49 -14.13 12.87 -19.73
N TYR A 50 -13.94 11.85 -18.88
CA TYR A 50 -12.94 10.80 -19.08
C TYR A 50 -13.55 9.56 -19.74
N ASP A 51 -12.70 8.72 -20.35
CA ASP A 51 -13.05 7.38 -20.83
C ASP A 51 -13.66 6.56 -19.68
N GLY A 52 -14.76 5.84 -19.92
CA GLY A 52 -15.50 5.07 -18.90
C GLY A 52 -14.61 4.10 -18.12
N LEU A 53 -13.56 3.58 -18.74
CA LEU A 53 -12.61 2.65 -18.13
C LEU A 53 -11.36 3.32 -17.54
N HIS A 54 -11.28 4.65 -17.50
CA HIS A 54 -10.10 5.38 -17.05
C HIS A 54 -9.66 4.95 -15.64
N PHE A 55 -10.59 4.96 -14.67
CA PHE A 55 -10.28 4.59 -13.28
C PHE A 55 -9.96 3.10 -13.12
N VAL A 56 -10.65 2.23 -13.87
CA VAL A 56 -10.38 0.78 -13.88
C VAL A 56 -8.96 0.51 -14.36
N ARG A 57 -8.55 1.10 -15.49
CA ARG A 57 -7.19 0.92 -16.04
C ARG A 57 -6.14 1.37 -15.04
N ARG A 58 -6.37 2.49 -14.35
CA ARG A 58 -5.47 3.00 -13.31
C ARG A 58 -5.42 2.07 -12.09
N HIS A 59 -6.56 1.54 -11.65
CA HIS A 59 -6.63 0.59 -10.55
C HIS A 59 -5.87 -0.71 -10.88
N LEU A 60 -6.09 -1.28 -12.07
CA LEU A 60 -5.41 -2.47 -12.55
C LEU A 60 -3.91 -2.25 -12.77
N ALA A 61 -3.47 -1.05 -13.18
CA ALA A 61 -2.05 -0.73 -13.30
C ALA A 61 -1.33 -0.65 -11.95
N MET A 62 -2.01 -0.16 -10.90
CA MET A 62 -1.46 -0.04 -9.56
C MET A 62 -1.50 -1.36 -8.77
N LEU A 63 -2.39 -2.28 -9.12
CA LEU A 63 -2.61 -3.50 -8.37
C LEU A 63 -1.37 -4.43 -8.32
N PRO A 64 -0.66 -4.71 -9.43
CA PRO A 64 0.59 -5.48 -9.40
C PRO A 64 1.67 -4.84 -8.53
N LEU A 65 1.77 -3.51 -8.55
CA LEU A 65 2.73 -2.77 -7.72
C LEU A 65 2.41 -2.94 -6.23
N ALA A 66 1.13 -2.81 -5.86
CA ALA A 66 0.67 -2.99 -4.49
C ALA A 66 0.90 -4.43 -3.99
N ILE A 67 0.57 -5.43 -4.82
CA ILE A 67 0.80 -6.85 -4.51
C ILE A 67 2.30 -7.13 -4.37
N GLY A 68 3.12 -6.62 -5.29
CA GLY A 68 4.58 -6.76 -5.23
C GLY A 68 5.16 -6.15 -3.96
N LEU A 69 4.71 -4.96 -3.58
CA LEU A 69 5.15 -4.29 -2.35
C LEU A 69 4.71 -5.05 -1.09
N MET A 70 3.49 -5.58 -1.07
CA MET A 70 3.00 -6.43 0.02
C MET A 70 3.90 -7.66 0.22
N PHE A 71 4.23 -8.40 -0.84
CA PHE A 71 5.11 -9.55 -0.74
C PHE A 71 6.54 -9.15 -0.35
N ALA A 72 7.08 -8.08 -0.93
CA ALA A 72 8.42 -7.60 -0.60
C ALA A 72 8.56 -7.25 0.89
N VAL A 73 7.57 -6.56 1.47
CA VAL A 73 7.54 -6.23 2.90
C VAL A 73 7.33 -7.48 3.74
N SER A 74 6.44 -8.39 3.35
CA SER A 74 6.15 -9.63 4.08
C SER A 74 7.34 -10.59 4.17
N LEU A 75 8.29 -10.51 3.24
CA LEU A 75 9.53 -11.30 3.26
C LEU A 75 10.63 -10.72 4.16
N GLN A 76 10.48 -9.49 4.66
CA GLN A 76 11.53 -8.84 5.46
C GLN A 76 11.57 -9.36 6.91
N PRO A 77 12.78 -9.52 7.49
CA PRO A 77 12.90 -9.87 8.89
C PRO A 77 12.51 -8.68 9.80
N PRO A 78 12.09 -8.94 11.06
CA PRO A 78 11.61 -7.90 11.98
C PRO A 78 12.61 -6.74 12.20
N ARG A 79 13.91 -7.03 12.22
CA ARG A 79 14.96 -6.00 12.33
C ARG A 79 14.97 -5.03 11.15
N SER A 80 14.78 -5.53 9.93
CA SER A 80 14.68 -4.70 8.72
C SER A 80 13.39 -3.88 8.72
N ILE A 81 12.27 -4.49 9.11
CA ILE A 81 10.99 -3.78 9.25
C ILE A 81 11.11 -2.59 10.20
N ARG A 82 11.77 -2.76 11.36
CA ARG A 82 12.01 -1.66 12.30
C ARG A 82 12.80 -0.51 11.65
N ARG A 83 13.89 -0.82 10.93
CA ARG A 83 14.69 0.21 10.23
C ARG A 83 13.88 0.93 9.16
N ILE A 84 13.15 0.18 8.35
CA ILE A 84 12.27 0.73 7.30
C ILE A 84 11.19 1.62 7.93
N ALA A 85 10.61 1.20 9.06
CA ALA A 85 9.60 1.98 9.76
C ALA A 85 10.16 3.28 10.34
N VAL A 86 11.33 3.27 10.98
CA VAL A 86 11.96 4.49 11.52
C VAL A 86 12.30 5.48 10.41
N ILE A 87 12.96 5.01 9.34
CA ILE A 87 13.32 5.85 8.20
C ILE A 87 12.06 6.36 7.49
N GLY A 88 11.10 5.47 7.23
CA GLY A 88 9.83 5.81 6.58
C GLY A 88 8.99 6.78 7.40
N PHE A 89 8.99 6.65 8.73
CA PHE A 89 8.33 7.60 9.63
C PHE A 89 8.96 8.99 9.50
N GLY A 90 10.30 9.09 9.57
CA GLY A 90 11.01 10.35 9.38
C GLY A 90 10.71 11.00 8.02
N ILE A 91 10.80 10.23 6.93
CA ILE A 91 10.48 10.72 5.57
C ILE A 91 9.02 11.17 5.48
N SER A 92 8.07 10.38 6.01
CA SER A 92 6.64 10.70 5.92
C SER A 92 6.26 11.94 6.74
N LEU A 93 6.93 12.21 7.87
CA LEU A 93 6.78 13.46 8.62
C LEU A 93 7.28 14.67 7.83
N VAL A 94 8.44 14.56 7.18
CA VAL A 94 8.97 15.62 6.31
C VAL A 94 8.01 15.88 5.15
N LEU A 95 7.50 14.84 4.50
CA LEU A 95 6.52 14.97 3.42
C LEU A 95 5.20 15.58 3.91
N LEU A 96 4.76 15.27 5.14
CA LEU A 96 3.57 15.86 5.73
C LEU A 96 3.77 17.35 6.05
N ALA A 97 4.93 17.75 6.55
CA ALA A 97 5.26 19.17 6.68
C ALA A 97 5.32 19.87 5.32
N LEU A 98 5.84 19.17 4.30
CA LEU A 98 5.98 19.69 2.95
C LEU A 98 4.62 19.93 2.25
N THR A 99 3.54 19.27 2.67
CA THR A 99 2.20 19.53 2.10
C THR A 99 1.70 20.94 2.41
N PHE A 100 2.21 21.63 3.44
CA PHE A 100 1.85 23.03 3.69
C PHE A 100 2.38 23.97 2.60
N VAL A 101 3.53 23.65 2.00
CA VAL A 101 4.20 24.49 1.01
C VAL A 101 3.80 24.11 -0.42
N ILE A 102 3.86 22.82 -0.77
CA ILE A 102 3.64 22.32 -2.14
C ILE A 102 2.42 21.41 -2.28
N GLY A 103 1.61 21.26 -1.23
CA GLY A 103 0.45 20.38 -1.25
C GLY A 103 -0.64 20.92 -2.18
N ALA A 104 -1.16 20.03 -3.02
CA ALA A 104 -2.30 20.35 -3.86
C ALA A 104 -3.57 20.49 -3.00
N GLU A 105 -4.33 21.56 -3.25
CA GLU A 105 -5.60 21.80 -2.58
C GLU A 105 -6.70 20.96 -3.25
N ILE A 106 -7.21 19.97 -2.52
CA ILE A 106 -8.29 19.10 -2.97
C ILE A 106 -9.41 19.19 -1.94
N LYS A 107 -10.60 19.66 -2.37
CA LYS A 107 -11.77 19.87 -1.49
C LYS A 107 -11.46 20.76 -0.27
N GLY A 108 -10.68 21.83 -0.47
CA GLY A 108 -10.34 22.81 0.58
C GLY A 108 -9.25 22.39 1.56
N ALA A 109 -8.54 21.27 1.31
CA ALA A 109 -7.45 20.81 2.16
C ALA A 109 -6.19 20.45 1.36
N ARG A 110 -5.01 20.81 1.89
CA ARG A 110 -3.69 20.48 1.33
C ARG A 110 -3.13 19.22 2.00
N ARG A 111 -3.50 18.06 1.47
CA ARG A 111 -3.09 16.74 2.02
C ARG A 111 -2.31 15.87 1.04
N TRP A 112 -2.29 16.28 -0.23
CA TRP A 112 -1.78 15.47 -1.33
C TRP A 112 -0.58 16.16 -1.97
N ILE A 113 0.45 15.37 -2.28
CA ILE A 113 1.57 15.79 -3.11
C ILE A 113 1.35 15.16 -4.48
N ASN A 114 1.11 16.00 -5.48
CA ASN A 114 0.87 15.55 -6.85
C ASN A 114 2.18 15.49 -7.63
N PHE A 115 2.56 14.29 -8.02
CA PHE A 115 3.62 14.03 -8.99
C PHE A 115 3.00 13.75 -10.37
N PRO A 116 3.75 13.91 -11.47
CA PRO A 116 3.28 13.51 -12.79
C PRO A 116 2.83 12.04 -12.80
N GLY A 117 1.54 11.81 -12.97
CA GLY A 117 0.95 10.46 -13.01
C GLY A 117 0.65 9.81 -11.65
N LEU A 118 1.14 10.33 -10.52
CA LEU A 118 0.89 9.76 -9.18
C LEU A 118 0.53 10.85 -8.16
N SER A 119 -0.54 10.63 -7.41
CA SER A 119 -0.86 11.46 -6.26
C SER A 119 -0.50 10.68 -5.00
N LEU A 120 0.38 11.25 -4.17
CA LEU A 120 0.87 10.63 -2.96
C LEU A 120 0.27 11.34 -1.75
N GLN A 121 -0.28 10.58 -0.82
CA GLN A 121 -0.77 11.09 0.46
C GLN A 121 0.18 10.68 1.59
N PRO A 122 0.98 11.61 2.14
CA PRO A 122 1.99 11.28 3.15
C PRO A 122 1.42 10.57 4.38
N SER A 123 0.19 10.90 4.78
CA SER A 123 -0.48 10.29 5.94
C SER A 123 -0.72 8.78 5.79
N GLU A 124 -0.77 8.25 4.56
CA GLU A 124 -0.88 6.80 4.34
C GLU A 124 0.38 6.06 4.81
N PHE A 125 1.55 6.69 4.71
CA PHE A 125 2.83 6.12 5.17
C PHE A 125 3.05 6.32 6.66
N VAL A 126 2.58 7.43 7.24
CA VAL A 126 2.69 7.71 8.67
C VAL A 126 2.02 6.62 9.50
N LYS A 127 0.82 6.15 9.11
CA LYS A 127 0.02 5.17 9.86
C LYS A 127 0.79 3.88 10.22
N PRO A 128 1.27 3.07 9.24
CA PRO A 128 1.97 1.83 9.56
C PRO A 128 3.36 2.08 10.15
N THR A 129 4.07 3.12 9.72
CA THR A 129 5.43 3.41 10.23
C THR A 129 5.39 3.86 11.69
N PHE A 130 4.45 4.73 12.05
CA PHE A 130 4.20 5.14 13.43
C PHE A 130 3.82 3.95 14.31
N ALA A 131 2.91 3.08 13.86
CA ALA A 131 2.50 1.90 14.64
C ALA A 131 3.70 1.01 15.00
N VAL A 132 4.60 0.75 14.04
CA VAL A 132 5.82 -0.05 14.29
C VAL A 132 6.81 0.68 15.19
N VAL A 133 7.04 1.98 14.98
CA VAL A 133 7.97 2.78 15.80
C VAL A 133 7.47 2.88 17.24
N ALA A 134 6.19 3.19 17.45
CA ALA A 134 5.57 3.28 18.77
C ALA A 134 5.61 1.94 19.49
N ALA A 135 5.22 0.84 18.81
CA ALA A 135 5.30 -0.50 19.38
C ALA A 135 6.72 -0.87 19.80
N TRP A 136 7.73 -0.48 19.02
CA TRP A 136 9.12 -0.69 19.41
C TRP A 136 9.50 0.13 20.65
N LEU A 137 9.21 1.43 20.67
CA LEU A 137 9.57 2.31 21.78
C LEU A 137 8.92 1.90 23.12
N PHE A 138 7.72 1.31 23.09
CA PHE A 138 7.05 0.82 24.28
C PHE A 138 7.41 -0.62 24.67
N SER A 139 8.06 -1.37 23.78
CA SER A 139 8.50 -2.75 24.07
C SER A 139 9.86 -2.82 24.75
N GLU A 140 10.60 -1.71 24.75
CA GLU A 140 11.89 -1.53 25.40
C GLU A 140 11.68 -0.89 26.79
#